data_AF-A0A385Q2B9-F1
#
_entry.id   AF-A0A385Q2B9-F1
#
_cell.length_a   1.000
_cell.length_b   1.000
_cell.length_c   1.000
_cell.angle_alpha   90.00
_cell.angle_beta   90.00
_cell.angle_gamma   90.00
#
_symmetry.space_group_name_H-M   'P 1'
#
loop_
_entity.id
_entity.type
_entity.pdbx_description
1 polymer ?
#
loop_
_entity_poly.entity_id
_entity_poly.type
_entity_poly.pdbx_seq_one_letter_code
_entity_poly.pdbx_strand_id
1 'polypeptide(L)'
;MKIKKLIAGGLSLLLSLSAITFLPEYSPVAYAATPPDIASQAAALYNANTGEFLYQKEGDTQFAPASITKIMTGLIAVEQANLDDTIVYSKSATTNLEAGATTLGVVAGDRISVRDSLYGMMLESANEVSNGIAEHVGGSVAGFANMMNARARELGATHTNFVNPNGLNDQNHRTTAKDMALISAEAFKNPTFRTIAGTKTYTFPATRSKSTPTVIKMHHKMVTGVENYPGVIGGKTGYTKAAGNTLVTCAERNGVRLIVVILKSKGTHYPDTRALLDYGFEIASSGSKASAQPSQQVTSVTPEMTKADSAKVDLAPKAIRTSEMKTENYGPGMAPDVGWKEKNGNWFYVKSDRSSARAEVLNINGTKYWFDADGHMARGWRQDAGGAWYFMEESGAMNASSWLKYNGLWYYLGSDGKMLTNTTTPDGYTLNSDGVWVS
;
A
#
# COMPACT_ATOMS: atom_id res chain seq x y z
N MET A 1 33.79 46.17 -70.57
CA MET A 1 32.81 46.57 -69.53
C MET A 1 32.33 45.27 -68.86
N LYS A 2 32.87 44.92 -67.67
CA LYS A 2 32.16 44.80 -66.37
C LYS A 2 30.93 43.85 -66.41
N ILE A 3 30.69 42.84 -65.55
CA ILE A 3 31.20 42.41 -64.23
C ILE A 3 30.76 40.94 -63.97
N LYS A 4 31.53 40.24 -63.12
CA LYS A 4 31.40 38.88 -62.54
C LYS A 4 30.09 38.59 -61.77
N LYS A 5 29.74 37.30 -61.61
CA LYS A 5 29.65 36.61 -60.28
C LYS A 5 29.41 35.08 -60.39
N LEU A 6 30.27 34.32 -59.70
CA LEU A 6 30.15 32.90 -59.34
C LEU A 6 29.14 32.70 -58.20
N ILE A 7 28.43 31.56 -58.19
CA ILE A 7 27.96 30.81 -57.00
C ILE A 7 27.93 29.32 -57.44
N ALA A 8 28.95 28.50 -57.16
CA ALA A 8 29.21 27.74 -55.92
C ALA A 8 28.15 26.67 -55.61
N GLY A 9 28.56 25.40 -55.74
CA GLY A 9 27.73 24.22 -55.52
C GLY A 9 27.48 23.88 -54.05
N GLY A 10 26.42 23.10 -53.83
CA GLY A 10 26.10 22.46 -52.55
C GLY A 10 25.87 20.98 -52.79
N LEU A 11 26.84 20.16 -52.37
CA LEU A 11 26.78 18.71 -52.30
C LEU A 11 26.08 18.35 -50.98
N SER A 12 24.87 17.77 -51.05
CA SER A 12 24.16 17.28 -49.86
C SER A 12 24.82 16.02 -49.31
N LEU A 13 25.54 16.17 -48.19
CA LEU A 13 26.08 15.08 -47.40
C LEU A 13 25.04 14.67 -46.34
N LEU A 14 24.40 13.51 -46.52
CA LEU A 14 23.56 12.87 -45.51
C LEU A 14 24.44 12.28 -44.41
N LEU A 15 24.56 12.96 -43.27
CA LEU A 15 25.09 12.36 -42.04
C LEU A 15 23.96 11.59 -41.34
N SER A 16 24.03 10.25 -41.38
CA SER A 16 23.26 9.38 -40.50
C SER A 16 23.83 9.45 -39.08
N LEU A 17 23.14 10.14 -38.19
CA LEU A 17 23.47 10.19 -36.76
C LEU A 17 22.89 8.93 -36.09
N SER A 18 23.71 7.91 -35.92
CA SER A 18 23.37 6.74 -35.11
C SER A 18 23.42 7.14 -33.63
N ALA A 19 22.25 7.36 -33.02
CA ALA A 19 22.15 7.55 -31.58
C ALA A 19 22.44 6.21 -30.88
N ILE A 20 23.64 6.07 -30.32
CA ILE A 20 23.98 4.96 -29.42
C ILE A 20 23.25 5.21 -28.10
N THR A 21 22.11 4.55 -27.92
CA THR A 21 21.42 4.50 -26.63
C THR A 21 22.17 3.53 -25.72
N PHE A 22 22.94 4.06 -24.77
CA PHE A 22 23.40 3.28 -23.62
C PHE A 22 22.19 2.99 -22.72
N LEU A 23 21.64 1.77 -22.84
CA LEU A 23 20.77 1.24 -21.80
C LEU A 23 21.68 0.83 -20.62
N PRO A 24 21.34 1.15 -19.37
CA PRO A 24 22.04 0.60 -18.23
C PRO A 24 21.84 -0.92 -18.22
N GLU A 25 22.90 -1.67 -18.47
CA GLU A 25 22.91 -3.12 -18.26
C GLU A 25 22.74 -3.39 -16.77
N TYR A 26 21.57 -3.89 -16.39
CA TYR A 26 21.32 -4.43 -15.06
C TYR A 26 22.08 -5.75 -14.95
N SER A 27 23.35 -5.71 -14.56
CA SER A 27 24.11 -6.92 -14.27
C SER A 27 23.57 -7.51 -12.96
N PRO A 28 22.98 -8.72 -12.97
CA PRO A 28 22.59 -9.36 -11.72
C PRO A 28 23.86 -9.63 -10.91
N VAL A 29 23.85 -9.22 -9.63
CA VAL A 29 24.92 -9.57 -8.70
C VAL A 29 24.91 -11.09 -8.56
N ALA A 30 25.93 -11.75 -9.13
CA ALA A 30 26.10 -13.18 -8.99
C ALA A 30 26.64 -13.46 -7.58
N TYR A 31 25.76 -13.87 -6.67
CA TYR A 31 26.18 -14.35 -5.36
C TYR A 31 26.80 -15.75 -5.48
N ALA A 32 27.93 -15.98 -4.80
CA ALA A 32 28.59 -17.28 -4.78
C ALA A 32 27.78 -18.36 -4.03
N ALA A 33 26.83 -17.96 -3.18
CA ALA A 33 25.96 -18.87 -2.45
C ALA A 33 24.88 -19.45 -3.37
N THR A 34 24.60 -20.75 -3.23
CA THR A 34 23.54 -21.42 -4.00
C THR A 34 22.17 -21.14 -3.35
N PRO A 35 21.19 -20.60 -4.09
CA PRO A 35 19.83 -20.41 -3.57
C PRO A 35 19.21 -21.73 -3.07
N PRO A 36 18.51 -21.75 -1.92
CA PRO A 36 17.87 -22.96 -1.44
C PRO A 36 16.64 -23.33 -2.27
N ASP A 37 16.38 -24.62 -2.40
CA ASP A 37 15.08 -25.13 -2.85
C ASP A 37 14.12 -25.21 -1.66
N ILE A 38 12.95 -24.60 -1.78
CA ILE A 38 11.95 -24.52 -0.71
C ILE A 38 10.64 -25.18 -1.15
N ALA A 39 9.93 -25.77 -0.19
CA ALA A 39 8.67 -26.48 -0.48
C ALA A 39 7.46 -25.54 -0.59
N SER A 40 7.52 -24.36 0.04
CA SER A 40 6.46 -23.35 -0.05
C SER A 40 6.25 -22.87 -1.49
N GLN A 41 5.00 -22.53 -1.83
CA GLN A 41 4.66 -22.19 -3.20
C GLN A 41 5.21 -20.83 -3.62
N ALA A 42 5.23 -19.85 -2.71
CA ALA A 42 5.83 -18.55 -2.95
C ALA A 42 6.64 -18.04 -1.76
N ALA A 43 7.70 -17.30 -2.06
CA ALA A 43 8.55 -16.67 -1.06
C ALA A 43 9.31 -15.45 -1.61
N ALA A 44 9.71 -14.59 -0.69
CA ALA A 44 10.65 -13.51 -0.94
C ALA A 44 11.63 -13.39 0.24
N LEU A 45 12.90 -13.14 -0.06
CA LEU A 45 13.94 -12.74 0.89
C LEU A 45 14.42 -11.36 0.51
N TYR A 46 14.28 -10.41 1.43
CA TYR A 46 14.55 -9.01 1.21
C TYR A 46 15.58 -8.48 2.21
N ASN A 47 16.61 -7.80 1.71
CA ASN A 47 17.56 -7.07 2.52
C ASN A 47 17.05 -5.66 2.78
N ALA A 48 16.59 -5.40 4.00
CA ALA A 48 15.97 -4.14 4.37
C ALA A 48 16.97 -2.98 4.48
N ASN A 49 18.29 -3.24 4.53
CA ASN A 49 19.30 -2.21 4.52
C ASN A 49 19.59 -1.69 3.11
N THR A 50 19.63 -2.58 2.11
CA THR A 50 20.02 -2.25 0.73
C THR A 50 18.84 -2.04 -0.21
N GLY A 51 17.66 -2.56 0.15
CA GLY A 51 16.47 -2.54 -0.70
C GLY A 51 16.44 -3.65 -1.76
N GLU A 52 17.29 -4.66 -1.63
CA GLU A 52 17.46 -5.72 -2.62
C GLU A 52 16.68 -7.00 -2.26
N PHE A 53 16.04 -7.60 -3.26
CA PHE A 53 15.52 -8.95 -3.16
C PHE A 53 16.62 -9.97 -3.48
N LEU A 54 17.07 -10.70 -2.46
CA LEU A 54 18.11 -11.71 -2.58
C LEU A 54 17.58 -13.05 -3.10
N TYR A 55 16.30 -13.34 -2.87
CA TYR A 55 15.61 -14.54 -3.36
C TYR A 55 14.15 -14.24 -3.63
N GLN A 56 13.61 -14.84 -4.70
CA GLN A 56 12.20 -14.81 -5.03
C GLN A 56 11.76 -16.15 -5.62
N LYS A 57 10.61 -16.65 -5.18
CA LYS A 57 9.88 -17.76 -5.82
C LYS A 57 8.44 -17.32 -5.93
N GLU A 58 7.89 -17.24 -7.15
CA GLU A 58 6.52 -16.75 -7.38
C GLU A 58 6.28 -15.38 -6.70
N GLY A 59 7.29 -14.50 -6.75
CA GLY A 59 7.36 -13.29 -5.92
C GLY A 59 6.26 -12.27 -6.16
N ASP A 60 5.76 -12.19 -7.41
CA ASP A 60 4.68 -11.31 -7.85
C ASP A 60 3.32 -12.03 -7.95
N THR A 61 3.26 -13.33 -7.65
CA THR A 61 2.03 -14.12 -7.72
C THR A 61 1.14 -13.82 -6.51
N GLN A 62 -0.13 -13.55 -6.77
CA GLN A 62 -1.10 -13.19 -5.72
C GLN A 62 -1.61 -14.41 -4.95
N PHE A 63 -1.55 -14.33 -3.62
CA PHE A 63 -2.13 -15.30 -2.70
C PHE A 63 -2.98 -14.62 -1.63
N ALA A 64 -3.81 -15.41 -0.94
CA ALA A 64 -4.46 -14.94 0.27
C ALA A 64 -3.40 -14.78 1.39
N PRO A 65 -3.30 -13.62 2.04
CA PRO A 65 -2.28 -13.36 3.06
C PRO A 65 -2.54 -14.05 4.41
N ALA A 66 -3.80 -14.40 4.70
CA ALA A 66 -4.22 -14.70 6.06
C ALA A 66 -3.74 -13.61 7.06
N SER A 67 -3.44 -13.98 8.31
CA SER A 67 -3.15 -13.02 9.37
C SER A 67 -1.82 -12.25 9.26
N ILE A 68 -0.96 -12.49 8.26
CA ILE A 68 0.20 -11.60 8.03
C ILE A 68 -0.25 -10.19 7.61
N THR A 69 -1.50 -10.05 7.14
CA THR A 69 -2.22 -8.79 6.95
C THR A 69 -2.10 -7.84 8.13
N LYS A 70 -2.08 -8.40 9.36
CA LYS A 70 -2.00 -7.62 10.61
C LYS A 70 -0.68 -6.84 10.75
N ILE A 71 0.33 -7.13 9.93
CA ILE A 71 1.55 -6.30 9.82
C ILE A 71 1.21 -4.92 9.26
N MET A 72 0.42 -4.84 8.18
CA MET A 72 -0.04 -3.55 7.63
C MET A 72 -0.94 -2.81 8.62
N THR A 73 -1.85 -3.53 9.28
CA THR A 73 -2.69 -2.95 10.34
C THR A 73 -1.86 -2.38 11.48
N GLY A 74 -0.85 -3.13 11.94
CA GLY A 74 0.07 -2.67 12.98
C GLY A 74 0.92 -1.49 12.54
N LEU A 75 1.41 -1.47 11.30
CA LEU A 75 2.16 -0.36 10.72
C LEU A 75 1.34 0.93 10.76
N ILE A 76 0.14 0.94 10.17
CA ILE A 76 -0.71 2.13 10.13
C ILE A 76 -1.08 2.59 11.54
N ALA A 77 -1.42 1.65 12.44
CA ALA A 77 -1.78 2.00 13.80
C ALA A 77 -0.62 2.67 14.57
N VAL A 78 0.63 2.22 14.41
CA VAL A 78 1.77 2.87 15.07
C VAL A 78 2.18 4.20 14.40
N GLU A 79 1.74 4.46 13.16
CA GLU A 79 1.98 5.71 12.44
C GLU A 79 0.90 6.77 12.73
N GLN A 80 -0.35 6.35 12.94
CA GLN A 80 -1.51 7.25 12.89
C GLN A 80 -2.26 7.38 14.22
N ALA A 81 -2.01 6.52 15.20
CA ALA A 81 -2.72 6.54 16.48
C ALA A 81 -1.80 6.89 17.64
N ASN A 82 -2.36 7.53 18.67
CA ASN A 82 -1.68 7.60 19.96
C ASN A 82 -1.87 6.26 20.70
N LEU A 83 -0.77 5.66 21.15
CA LEU A 83 -0.78 4.33 21.77
C LEU A 83 -1.59 4.27 23.08
N ASP A 84 -1.77 5.41 23.74
CA ASP A 84 -2.50 5.51 25.00
C ASP A 84 -3.99 5.85 24.79
N ASP A 85 -4.42 6.06 23.55
CA ASP A 85 -5.83 6.24 23.23
C ASP A 85 -6.63 4.97 23.54
N THR A 86 -7.89 5.17 23.93
CA THR A 86 -8.80 4.07 24.25
C THR A 86 -9.65 3.73 23.04
N ILE A 87 -9.53 2.49 22.57
CA ILE A 87 -10.45 1.87 21.62
C ILE A 87 -11.70 1.42 22.36
N VAL A 88 -12.87 1.87 21.90
CA VAL A 88 -14.17 1.37 22.36
C VAL A 88 -14.67 0.37 21.33
N TYR A 89 -14.75 -0.90 21.72
CA TYR A 89 -15.09 -1.97 20.80
C TYR A 89 -16.58 -1.94 20.45
N SER A 90 -16.88 -1.83 19.16
CA SER A 90 -18.25 -1.85 18.66
C SER A 90 -18.80 -3.27 18.57
N LYS A 91 -20.13 -3.39 18.41
CA LYS A 91 -20.75 -4.68 18.10
C LYS A 91 -20.28 -5.25 16.76
N SER A 92 -20.06 -4.41 15.74
CA SER A 92 -19.57 -4.86 14.44
C SER A 92 -18.17 -5.44 14.54
N ALA A 93 -17.26 -4.77 15.24
CA ALA A 93 -15.88 -5.22 15.42
C ALA A 93 -15.81 -6.64 16.02
N THR A 94 -16.68 -6.95 16.99
CA THR A 94 -16.62 -8.20 17.76
C THR A 94 -17.50 -9.32 17.22
N THR A 95 -18.40 -9.06 16.27
CA THR A 95 -19.34 -10.07 15.75
C THR A 95 -19.17 -10.38 14.26
N ASN A 96 -18.52 -9.51 13.49
CA ASN A 96 -18.24 -9.76 12.07
C ASN A 96 -17.03 -10.67 11.86
N LEU A 97 -17.13 -11.91 12.34
CA LEU A 97 -16.08 -12.91 12.32
C LEU A 97 -16.58 -14.21 11.69
N GLU A 98 -15.76 -14.85 10.86
CA GLU A 98 -16.07 -16.18 10.34
C GLU A 98 -15.95 -17.26 11.45
N ALA A 99 -16.68 -18.36 11.29
CA ALA A 99 -16.60 -19.47 12.24
C ALA A 99 -15.17 -20.03 12.32
N GLY A 100 -14.65 -20.16 13.54
CA GLY A 100 -13.28 -20.62 13.79
C GLY A 100 -12.21 -19.52 13.71
N ALA A 101 -12.59 -18.26 13.50
CA ALA A 101 -11.70 -17.12 13.65
C ALA A 101 -11.06 -17.09 15.05
N THR A 102 -9.76 -16.80 15.11
CA THR A 102 -9.07 -16.61 16.40
C THR A 102 -9.53 -15.32 17.07
N THR A 103 -9.82 -15.40 18.36
CA THR A 103 -10.32 -14.28 19.18
C THR A 103 -9.69 -14.29 20.56
N LEU A 104 -9.52 -13.12 21.17
CA LEU A 104 -9.27 -12.96 22.60
C LEU A 104 -10.56 -12.94 23.44
N GLY A 105 -11.70 -12.85 22.76
CA GLY A 105 -13.02 -12.80 23.38
C GLY A 105 -13.43 -11.38 23.76
N VAL A 106 -12.84 -10.35 23.12
CA VAL A 106 -13.27 -8.96 23.31
C VAL A 106 -14.71 -8.79 22.84
N VAL A 107 -15.52 -8.11 23.64
CA VAL A 107 -16.96 -7.91 23.39
C VAL A 107 -17.31 -6.44 23.25
N ALA A 108 -18.47 -6.16 22.66
CA ALA A 108 -18.96 -4.80 22.49
C ALA A 108 -18.98 -4.03 23.84
N GLY A 109 -18.45 -2.81 23.81
CA GLY A 109 -18.30 -1.94 24.97
C GLY A 109 -17.03 -2.16 25.78
N ASP A 110 -16.18 -3.13 25.43
CA ASP A 110 -14.81 -3.19 25.97
C ASP A 110 -14.03 -1.91 25.63
N ARG A 111 -13.15 -1.51 26.54
CA ARG A 111 -12.32 -0.31 26.46
C ARG A 111 -10.88 -0.72 26.67
N ILE A 112 -10.07 -0.69 25.62
CA ILE A 112 -8.69 -1.20 25.64
C ILE A 112 -7.80 -0.19 24.95
N SER A 113 -6.58 0.03 25.47
CA SER A 113 -5.65 0.96 24.84
C SER A 113 -5.26 0.50 23.43
N VAL A 114 -4.87 1.43 22.55
CA VAL A 114 -4.28 1.09 21.24
C VAL A 114 -3.07 0.18 21.44
N ARG A 115 -2.21 0.48 22.42
CA ARG A 115 -1.05 -0.34 22.79
C ARG A 115 -1.41 -1.78 23.10
N ASP A 116 -2.32 -2.00 24.04
CA ASP A 116 -2.77 -3.33 24.44
C ASP A 116 -3.41 -4.08 23.26
N SER A 117 -4.19 -3.36 22.45
CA SER A 117 -4.83 -3.91 21.25
C SER A 117 -3.80 -4.34 20.22
N LEU A 118 -2.72 -3.59 20.00
CA LEU A 118 -1.62 -3.99 19.14
C LEU A 118 -0.93 -5.27 19.65
N TYR A 119 -0.70 -5.41 20.96
CA TYR A 119 -0.18 -6.64 21.55
C TYR A 119 -1.14 -7.82 21.35
N GLY A 120 -2.43 -7.65 21.64
CA GLY A 120 -3.44 -8.69 21.44
C GLY A 120 -3.56 -9.12 19.98
N MET A 121 -3.49 -8.17 19.04
CA MET A 121 -3.50 -8.43 17.61
C MET A 121 -2.26 -9.19 17.15
N MET A 122 -1.06 -8.77 17.58
CA MET A 122 0.18 -9.34 17.05
C MET A 122 0.52 -10.70 17.67
N LEU A 123 0.31 -10.89 18.98
CA LEU A 123 0.66 -12.13 19.67
C LEU A 123 -0.38 -13.24 19.41
N GLU A 124 -1.66 -12.92 19.62
CA GLU A 124 -2.76 -13.90 19.58
C GLU A 124 -3.51 -13.90 18.24
N SER A 125 -3.21 -12.93 17.36
CA SER A 125 -3.85 -12.84 16.04
C SER A 125 -5.37 -12.56 16.11
N ALA A 126 -5.83 -11.93 17.20
CA ALA A 126 -7.25 -11.67 17.45
C ALA A 126 -7.87 -10.75 16.37
N ASN A 127 -8.93 -11.26 15.72
CA ASN A 127 -9.53 -10.61 14.56
C ASN A 127 -10.43 -9.43 14.94
N GLU A 128 -11.19 -9.57 16.03
CA GLU A 128 -12.01 -8.50 16.60
C GLU A 128 -11.16 -7.31 17.08
N VAL A 129 -9.97 -7.60 17.62
CA VAL A 129 -9.00 -6.60 18.05
C VAL A 129 -8.52 -5.79 16.85
N SER A 130 -8.26 -6.47 15.72
CA SER A 130 -7.88 -5.81 14.46
C SER A 130 -9.00 -4.94 13.91
N ASN A 131 -10.25 -5.39 14.00
CA ASN A 131 -11.42 -4.60 13.59
C ASN A 131 -11.59 -3.35 14.47
N GLY A 132 -11.39 -3.46 15.79
CA GLY A 132 -11.46 -2.32 16.70
C GLY A 132 -10.36 -1.29 16.41
N ILE A 133 -9.12 -1.74 16.14
CA ILE A 133 -8.04 -0.85 15.68
C ILE A 133 -8.44 -0.14 14.38
N ALA A 134 -8.99 -0.88 13.41
CA ALA A 134 -9.42 -0.32 12.15
C ALA A 134 -10.55 0.72 12.28
N GLU A 135 -11.56 0.44 13.11
CA GLU A 135 -12.64 1.39 13.40
C GLU A 135 -12.13 2.64 14.13
N HIS A 136 -11.18 2.49 15.05
CA HIS A 136 -10.60 3.61 15.78
C HIS A 136 -9.76 4.53 14.88
N VAL A 137 -8.90 3.96 14.04
CA VAL A 137 -7.95 4.73 13.21
C VAL A 137 -8.57 5.18 11.90
N GLY A 138 -9.30 4.30 11.22
CA GLY A 138 -9.88 4.56 9.90
C GLY A 138 -11.37 4.92 9.93
N GLY A 139 -11.95 5.09 11.12
CA GLY A 139 -13.38 5.35 11.34
C GLY A 139 -14.30 4.16 11.05
N SER A 140 -13.83 3.19 10.25
CA SER A 140 -14.53 1.95 9.89
C SER A 140 -13.53 0.94 9.33
N VAL A 141 -13.91 -0.34 9.28
CA VAL A 141 -13.12 -1.40 8.62
C VAL A 141 -12.84 -1.07 7.14
N ALA A 142 -13.82 -0.56 6.41
CA ALA A 142 -13.67 -0.20 5.00
C ALA A 142 -12.76 1.03 4.82
N GLY A 143 -12.94 2.08 5.62
CA GLY A 143 -12.08 3.26 5.63
C GLY A 143 -10.62 2.89 5.92
N PHE A 144 -10.41 2.02 6.90
CA PHE A 144 -9.07 1.52 7.21
C PHE A 144 -8.48 0.66 6.08
N ALA A 145 -9.27 -0.19 5.41
CA ALA A 145 -8.79 -0.94 4.25
C ALA A 145 -8.32 -0.01 3.11
N ASN A 146 -8.97 1.14 2.90
CA ASN A 146 -8.49 2.16 1.96
C ASN A 146 -7.12 2.71 2.38
N MET A 147 -6.91 2.98 3.67
CA MET A 147 -5.61 3.41 4.20
C MET A 147 -4.54 2.33 3.99
N MET A 148 -4.86 1.06 4.25
CA MET A 148 -3.97 -0.08 4.00
C MET A 148 -3.52 -0.15 2.53
N ASN A 149 -4.44 0.05 1.60
CA ASN A 149 -4.14 0.04 0.17
C ASN A 149 -3.37 1.28 -0.30
N ALA A 150 -3.67 2.46 0.24
CA ALA A 150 -2.90 3.67 -0.02
C ALA A 150 -1.45 3.49 0.46
N ARG A 151 -1.27 3.02 1.70
CA ARG A 151 0.04 2.74 2.27
C ARG A 151 0.79 1.65 1.49
N ALA A 152 0.12 0.61 1.03
CA ALA A 152 0.73 -0.40 0.16
C ALA A 152 1.27 0.23 -1.14
N ARG A 153 0.49 1.10 -1.81
CA ARG A 153 0.93 1.79 -3.03
C ARG A 153 2.13 2.70 -2.80
N GLU A 154 2.15 3.46 -1.70
CA GLU A 154 3.29 4.31 -1.32
C GLU A 154 4.59 3.53 -1.16
N LEU A 155 4.49 2.30 -0.66
CA LEU A 155 5.63 1.40 -0.44
C LEU A 155 6.03 0.62 -1.71
N GLY A 156 5.34 0.82 -2.83
CA GLY A 156 5.55 0.08 -4.08
C GLY A 156 4.90 -1.32 -4.10
N ALA A 157 4.16 -1.69 -3.06
CA ALA A 157 3.39 -2.93 -2.97
C ALA A 157 2.08 -2.85 -3.79
N THR A 158 2.23 -2.75 -5.11
CA THR A 158 1.15 -2.42 -6.06
C THR A 158 0.33 -3.63 -6.51
N HIS A 159 0.75 -4.86 -6.18
CA HIS A 159 0.02 -6.09 -6.45
C HIS A 159 -0.77 -6.59 -5.22
N THR A 160 -1.03 -5.70 -4.27
CA THR A 160 -1.72 -5.99 -3.01
C THR A 160 -3.05 -5.27 -2.95
N ASN A 161 -4.07 -5.98 -2.48
CA ASN A 161 -5.37 -5.42 -2.15
C ASN A 161 -5.85 -5.97 -0.80
N PHE A 162 -5.96 -5.08 0.17
CA PHE A 162 -6.57 -5.32 1.47
C PHE A 162 -8.06 -4.93 1.43
N VAL A 163 -8.88 -5.68 2.15
CA VAL A 163 -10.34 -5.43 2.26
C VAL A 163 -10.79 -5.44 3.72
N ASN A 164 -9.93 -5.94 4.61
CA ASN A 164 -10.15 -6.04 6.04
C ASN A 164 -8.77 -5.96 6.74
N PRO A 165 -8.72 -5.66 8.05
CA PRO A 165 -7.47 -5.46 8.79
C PRO A 165 -6.86 -6.76 9.34
N ASN A 166 -7.46 -7.91 9.07
CA ASN A 166 -7.23 -9.12 9.86
C ASN A 166 -6.80 -10.35 9.03
N GLY A 167 -7.11 -10.38 7.74
CA GLY A 167 -6.76 -11.49 6.85
C GLY A 167 -7.80 -12.60 6.78
N LEU A 168 -9.01 -12.42 7.31
CA LEU A 168 -10.12 -13.33 7.09
C LEU A 168 -10.48 -13.39 5.59
N ASN A 169 -11.10 -14.51 5.19
CA ASN A 169 -11.17 -14.87 3.78
C ASN A 169 -12.09 -13.94 2.98
N ASP A 170 -11.55 -13.38 1.91
CA ASP A 170 -12.28 -12.66 0.87
C ASP A 170 -11.53 -12.86 -0.46
N GLN A 171 -12.25 -12.92 -1.58
CA GLN A 171 -11.63 -13.20 -2.88
C GLN A 171 -10.74 -12.08 -3.39
N ASN A 172 -11.04 -10.83 -3.03
CA ASN A 172 -10.29 -9.65 -3.40
C ASN A 172 -9.15 -9.38 -2.40
N HIS A 173 -9.13 -10.05 -1.25
CA HIS A 173 -8.06 -9.89 -0.26
C HIS A 173 -6.80 -10.67 -0.64
N ARG A 174 -5.83 -9.99 -1.27
CA ARG A 174 -4.67 -10.61 -1.92
C ARG A 174 -3.41 -9.81 -1.69
N THR A 175 -2.27 -10.49 -1.65
CA THR A 175 -0.93 -9.89 -1.64
C THR A 175 0.05 -10.81 -2.37
N THR A 176 1.28 -10.34 -2.57
CA THR A 176 2.39 -11.12 -3.14
C THR A 176 3.51 -11.25 -2.10
N ALA A 177 4.45 -12.17 -2.33
CA ALA A 177 5.57 -12.33 -1.40
C ALA A 177 6.47 -11.08 -1.36
N LYS A 178 6.68 -10.43 -2.52
CA LYS A 178 7.45 -9.19 -2.62
C LYS A 178 6.77 -8.03 -1.92
N ASP A 179 5.49 -7.81 -2.21
CA ASP A 179 4.72 -6.70 -1.63
C ASP A 179 4.70 -6.78 -0.11
N MET A 180 4.43 -7.97 0.43
CA MET A 180 4.44 -8.17 1.86
C MET A 180 5.85 -8.01 2.46
N ALA A 181 6.92 -8.27 1.69
CA ALA A 181 8.29 -8.00 2.14
C ALA A 181 8.56 -6.49 2.24
N LEU A 182 8.09 -5.69 1.28
CA LEU A 182 8.19 -4.22 1.29
C LEU A 182 7.41 -3.62 2.46
N ILE A 183 6.16 -4.06 2.65
CA ILE A 183 5.30 -3.63 3.77
C ILE A 183 5.96 -3.99 5.10
N SER A 184 6.51 -5.19 5.21
CA SER A 184 7.21 -5.61 6.42
C SER A 184 8.48 -4.81 6.64
N ALA A 185 9.25 -4.52 5.59
CA ALA A 185 10.46 -3.70 5.69
C ALA A 185 10.16 -2.34 6.29
N GLU A 186 9.06 -1.70 5.86
CA GLU A 186 8.60 -0.46 6.45
C GLU A 186 8.18 -0.63 7.91
N ALA A 187 7.34 -1.63 8.21
CA ALA A 187 6.89 -1.89 9.58
C ALA A 187 8.05 -2.10 10.55
N PHE A 188 9.08 -2.85 10.14
CA PHE A 188 10.26 -3.10 10.96
C PHE A 188 11.23 -1.90 11.05
N LYS A 189 11.00 -0.76 10.36
CA LYS A 189 11.72 0.50 10.65
C LYS A 189 11.23 1.14 11.96
N ASN A 190 9.96 0.97 12.30
CA ASN A 190 9.37 1.56 13.51
C ASN A 190 9.77 0.77 14.78
N PRO A 191 10.46 1.38 15.76
CA PRO A 191 10.91 0.69 16.97
C PRO A 191 9.75 0.13 17.81
N THR A 192 8.63 0.85 17.90
CA THR A 192 7.44 0.39 18.62
C THR A 192 6.88 -0.88 18.00
N PHE A 193 6.74 -0.91 16.67
CA PHE A 193 6.27 -2.11 15.97
C PHE A 193 7.21 -3.29 16.23
N ARG A 194 8.53 -3.09 16.15
CA ARG A 194 9.52 -4.14 16.45
C ARG A 194 9.36 -4.68 17.86
N THR A 195 9.22 -3.80 18.86
CA THR A 195 9.01 -4.22 20.25
C THR A 195 7.78 -5.11 20.39
N ILE A 196 6.66 -4.73 19.77
CA ILE A 196 5.41 -5.51 19.83
C ILE A 196 5.57 -6.85 19.09
N ALA A 197 6.06 -6.82 17.85
CA ALA A 197 6.22 -8.01 17.01
C ALA A 197 7.28 -9.00 17.52
N GLY A 198 8.24 -8.55 18.33
CA GLY A 198 9.26 -9.36 18.98
C GLY A 198 8.91 -9.82 20.40
N THR A 199 7.78 -9.39 20.96
CA THR A 199 7.40 -9.75 22.33
C THR A 199 6.91 -11.19 22.42
N LYS A 200 7.44 -11.95 23.39
CA LYS A 200 7.10 -13.36 23.60
C LYS A 200 5.80 -13.56 24.38
N THR A 201 5.58 -12.73 25.38
CA THR A 201 4.40 -12.80 26.26
C THR A 201 3.99 -11.39 26.67
N TYR A 202 2.68 -11.18 26.86
CA TYR A 202 2.14 -9.90 27.31
C TYR A 202 0.99 -10.12 28.29
N THR A 203 0.82 -9.22 29.26
CA THR A 203 -0.35 -9.24 30.14
C THR A 203 -1.45 -8.39 29.52
N PHE A 204 -2.37 -9.03 28.82
CA PHE A 204 -3.52 -8.36 28.23
C PHE A 204 -4.52 -7.95 29.32
N PRO A 205 -5.08 -6.73 29.27
CA PRO A 205 -5.93 -6.21 30.34
C PRO A 205 -7.23 -7.02 30.50
N ALA A 206 -7.88 -6.83 31.65
CA ALA A 206 -9.21 -7.37 31.87
C ALA A 206 -10.21 -6.82 30.83
N THR A 207 -11.16 -7.66 30.46
CA THR A 207 -12.27 -7.33 29.55
C THR A 207 -13.58 -7.61 30.27
N ARG A 208 -14.70 -7.16 29.70
CA ARG A 208 -16.04 -7.41 30.23
C ARG A 208 -16.36 -8.90 30.32
N SER A 209 -15.80 -9.72 29.42
CA SER A 209 -15.95 -11.19 29.46
C SER A 209 -14.92 -11.90 30.33
N LYS A 210 -13.80 -11.25 30.68
CA LYS A 210 -12.73 -11.79 31.53
C LYS A 210 -12.27 -10.72 32.51
N SER A 211 -12.81 -10.77 33.73
CA SER A 211 -12.60 -9.74 34.77
C SER A 211 -11.18 -9.67 35.33
N THR A 212 -10.27 -10.55 34.92
CA THR A 212 -8.86 -10.55 35.31
C THR A 212 -7.95 -10.41 34.09
N PRO A 213 -6.82 -9.68 34.19
CA PRO A 213 -5.81 -9.65 33.14
C PRO A 213 -5.33 -11.07 32.80
N THR A 214 -5.05 -11.31 31.52
CA THR A 214 -4.65 -12.63 31.00
C THR A 214 -3.29 -12.55 30.36
N VAL A 215 -2.39 -13.49 30.67
CA VAL A 215 -1.12 -13.61 29.97
C VAL A 215 -1.35 -14.26 28.61
N ILE A 216 -1.05 -13.52 27.55
CA ILE A 216 -1.11 -13.95 26.15
C ILE A 216 0.28 -14.28 25.64
N LYS A 217 0.37 -15.16 24.64
CA LYS A 217 1.64 -15.70 24.14
C LYS A 217 1.76 -15.54 22.63
N MET A 218 2.97 -15.23 22.17
CA MET A 218 3.28 -15.16 20.74
C MET A 218 3.11 -16.53 20.06
N HIS A 219 2.36 -16.57 18.96
CA HIS A 219 2.22 -17.77 18.14
C HIS A 219 3.42 -18.09 17.24
N HIS A 220 4.26 -17.09 16.93
CA HIS A 220 5.42 -17.27 16.06
C HIS A 220 6.54 -18.04 16.76
N LYS A 221 6.79 -19.29 16.33
CA LYS A 221 7.70 -20.20 17.03
C LYS A 221 9.17 -19.77 17.02
N MET A 222 9.63 -19.08 15.98
CA MET A 222 11.00 -18.52 15.99
C MET A 222 11.15 -17.34 16.95
N VAL A 223 10.09 -16.53 17.18
CA VAL A 223 10.12 -15.43 18.16
C VAL A 223 10.11 -15.98 19.59
N THR A 224 9.30 -17.01 19.86
CA THR A 224 9.27 -17.65 21.19
C THR A 224 10.55 -18.42 21.50
N GLY A 225 11.27 -18.88 20.47
CA GLY A 225 12.48 -19.70 20.58
C GLY A 225 12.22 -21.21 20.49
N VAL A 226 10.98 -21.63 20.23
CA VAL A 226 10.64 -23.05 19.98
C VAL A 226 11.29 -23.52 18.67
N GLU A 227 11.24 -22.70 17.63
CA GLU A 227 11.95 -22.91 16.36
C GLU A 227 13.20 -22.01 16.35
N ASN A 228 14.11 -22.23 17.30
CA ASN A 228 15.20 -21.28 17.59
C ASN A 228 16.01 -20.88 16.34
N TYR A 229 16.08 -19.57 16.08
CA TYR A 229 16.91 -18.99 15.02
C TYR A 229 17.55 -17.69 15.55
N PRO A 230 18.88 -17.62 15.71
CA PRO A 230 19.53 -16.42 16.26
C PRO A 230 19.26 -15.18 15.42
N GLY A 231 19.02 -14.05 16.08
CA GLY A 231 18.80 -12.76 15.43
C GLY A 231 17.36 -12.49 15.00
N VAL A 232 16.39 -13.39 15.22
CA VAL A 232 14.97 -13.06 14.98
C VAL A 232 14.52 -11.94 15.91
N ILE A 233 14.01 -10.86 15.33
CA ILE A 233 13.55 -9.66 16.06
C ILE A 233 12.02 -9.48 16.01
N GLY A 234 11.32 -10.32 15.25
CA GLY A 234 9.85 -10.34 15.21
C GLY A 234 9.32 -11.00 13.95
N GLY A 235 7.99 -11.06 13.85
CA GLY A 235 7.32 -11.61 12.68
C GLY A 235 5.82 -11.75 12.89
N LYS A 236 5.14 -12.37 11.92
CA LYS A 236 3.73 -12.73 12.05
C LYS A 236 3.41 -14.02 11.32
N THR A 237 2.66 -14.89 11.99
CA THR A 237 2.07 -16.11 11.41
C THR A 237 0.70 -15.82 10.81
N GLY A 238 0.27 -16.64 9.85
CA GLY A 238 -1.10 -16.69 9.37
C GLY A 238 -1.48 -18.05 8.83
N TYR A 239 -2.76 -18.38 8.95
CA TYR A 239 -3.35 -19.58 8.37
C TYR A 239 -4.83 -19.37 8.08
N THR A 240 -5.25 -19.78 6.89
CA THR A 240 -6.63 -20.17 6.60
C THR A 240 -6.58 -21.38 5.67
N LYS A 241 -7.70 -22.10 5.51
CA LYS A 241 -7.74 -23.23 4.57
C LYS A 241 -7.39 -22.79 3.14
N ALA A 242 -7.81 -21.59 2.74
CA ALA A 242 -7.51 -21.04 1.42
C ALA A 242 -6.06 -20.57 1.30
N ALA A 243 -5.52 -19.89 2.30
CA ALA A 243 -4.17 -19.34 2.30
C ALA A 243 -3.08 -20.40 2.47
N GLY A 244 -3.36 -21.52 3.15
CA GLY A 244 -2.30 -22.36 3.71
C GLY A 244 -1.57 -21.64 4.85
N ASN A 245 -0.38 -22.11 5.22
CA ASN A 245 0.45 -21.38 6.18
C ASN A 245 1.17 -20.23 5.47
N THR A 246 1.13 -19.07 6.10
CA THR A 246 1.85 -17.86 5.71
C THR A 246 2.73 -17.41 6.86
N LEU A 247 3.93 -16.91 6.57
CA LEU A 247 4.86 -16.48 7.60
C LEU A 247 5.64 -15.25 7.12
N VAL A 248 5.76 -14.24 7.97
CA VAL A 248 6.77 -13.20 7.83
C VAL A 248 7.70 -13.29 9.02
N THR A 249 9.01 -13.34 8.77
CA THR A 249 10.05 -13.32 9.81
C THR A 249 11.05 -12.21 9.48
N CYS A 250 11.34 -11.36 10.47
CA CYS A 250 12.45 -10.41 10.40
C CYS A 250 13.59 -10.87 11.32
N ALA A 251 14.80 -10.93 10.78
CA ALA A 251 16.00 -11.24 11.53
C ALA A 251 17.11 -10.21 11.26
N GLU A 252 17.92 -9.94 12.28
CA GLU A 252 19.03 -9.00 12.19
C GLU A 252 20.30 -9.60 12.80
N ARG A 253 21.41 -9.53 12.06
CA ARG A 253 22.75 -9.95 12.50
C ARG A 253 23.79 -8.99 11.93
N ASN A 254 24.72 -8.53 12.76
CA ASN A 254 25.84 -7.69 12.35
C ASN A 254 25.42 -6.46 11.51
N GLY A 255 24.30 -5.82 11.87
CA GLY A 255 23.75 -4.66 11.16
C GLY A 255 22.98 -4.97 9.87
N VAL A 256 22.90 -6.23 9.45
CA VAL A 256 22.12 -6.68 8.30
C VAL A 256 20.75 -7.18 8.77
N ARG A 257 19.68 -6.56 8.29
CA ARG A 257 18.28 -6.88 8.55
C ARG A 257 17.67 -7.54 7.33
N LEU A 258 17.26 -8.78 7.50
CA LEU A 258 16.61 -9.59 6.47
C LEU A 258 15.15 -9.84 6.82
N ILE A 259 14.32 -9.84 5.79
CA ILE A 259 12.90 -10.17 5.88
C ILE A 259 12.62 -11.33 4.95
N VAL A 260 12.04 -12.39 5.52
CA VAL A 260 11.54 -13.52 4.75
C VAL A 260 10.02 -13.53 4.82
N VAL A 261 9.41 -13.65 3.64
CA VAL A 261 7.98 -13.89 3.47
C VAL A 261 7.79 -15.27 2.86
N ILE A 262 6.91 -16.07 3.46
CA ILE A 262 6.44 -17.35 2.96
C ILE A 262 4.94 -17.27 2.74
N LEU A 263 4.47 -17.69 1.57
CA LEU A 263 3.06 -17.81 1.23
C LEU A 263 2.72 -19.24 0.81
N LYS A 264 1.49 -19.66 1.11
CA LYS A 264 0.90 -20.92 0.63
C LYS A 264 1.75 -22.16 0.96
N SER A 265 2.27 -22.20 2.18
CA SER A 265 3.03 -23.34 2.69
C SER A 265 2.12 -24.46 3.24
N LYS A 266 2.50 -25.71 2.98
CA LYS A 266 1.83 -26.91 3.52
C LYS A 266 2.61 -27.52 4.71
N GLY A 267 3.03 -26.66 5.64
CA GLY A 267 3.67 -27.08 6.90
C GLY A 267 5.19 -26.91 6.95
N THR A 268 5.81 -26.39 5.90
CA THR A 268 7.27 -26.19 5.78
C THR A 268 7.73 -24.75 5.99
N HIS A 269 6.82 -23.84 6.34
CA HIS A 269 7.10 -22.40 6.45
C HIS A 269 8.28 -22.05 7.38
N TYR A 270 8.48 -22.79 8.48
CA TYR A 270 9.65 -22.57 9.35
C TYR A 270 10.98 -23.09 8.77
N PRO A 271 11.11 -24.35 8.31
CA PRO A 271 12.35 -24.80 7.67
C PRO A 271 12.67 -24.01 6.39
N ASP A 272 11.68 -23.67 5.56
CA ASP A 272 11.88 -22.84 4.37
C ASP A 272 12.39 -21.44 4.76
N THR A 273 11.83 -20.85 5.82
CA THR A 273 12.30 -19.55 6.34
C THR A 273 13.73 -19.61 6.84
N ARG A 274 14.10 -20.68 7.57
CA ARG A 274 15.46 -20.89 8.06
C ARG A 274 16.45 -20.94 6.90
N ALA A 275 16.16 -21.74 5.88
CA ALA A 275 17.02 -21.89 4.70
C ALA A 275 17.23 -20.54 3.97
N LEU A 276 16.17 -19.74 3.81
CA LEU A 276 16.27 -18.41 3.20
C LEU A 276 17.07 -17.43 4.05
N LEU A 277 16.87 -17.42 5.37
CA LEU A 277 17.67 -16.56 6.26
C LEU A 277 19.15 -16.96 6.25
N ASP A 278 19.47 -18.25 6.28
CA ASP A 278 20.85 -18.74 6.20
C ASP A 278 21.51 -18.30 4.89
N TYR A 279 20.82 -18.48 3.77
CA TYR A 279 21.25 -18.00 2.45
C TYR A 279 21.51 -16.49 2.42
N GLY A 280 20.58 -15.69 2.94
CA GLY A 280 20.72 -14.23 2.94
C GLY A 280 21.86 -13.72 3.82
N PHE A 281 22.09 -14.34 4.99
CA PHE A 281 23.20 -13.96 5.86
C PHE A 281 24.56 -14.40 5.30
N GLU A 282 24.62 -15.55 4.60
CA GLU A 282 25.81 -15.97 3.88
C GLU A 282 26.19 -14.96 2.78
N ILE A 283 25.21 -14.54 1.98
CA ILE A 283 25.37 -13.47 0.99
C ILE A 283 25.91 -12.19 1.62
N ALA A 284 25.25 -11.71 2.68
CA ALA A 284 25.61 -10.45 3.29
C ALA A 284 27.02 -10.47 3.90
N SER A 285 27.42 -11.61 4.48
CA SER A 285 28.79 -11.82 5.00
C SER A 285 29.87 -11.85 3.91
N SER A 286 29.50 -12.29 2.69
CA SER A 286 30.40 -12.36 1.54
C SER A 286 30.56 -11.01 0.85
N GLY A 287 29.49 -10.21 0.77
CA GLY A 287 29.52 -8.84 0.25
C GLY A 287 30.40 -7.89 1.07
N SER A 288 30.47 -8.05 2.40
CA SER A 288 31.36 -7.28 3.28
C SER A 288 32.85 -7.55 3.06
N LYS A 289 33.23 -8.65 2.38
CA LYS A 289 34.64 -8.94 2.06
C LYS A 289 35.11 -8.28 0.75
N ALA A 290 34.19 -7.86 -0.13
CA ALA A 290 34.51 -7.26 -1.41
C ALA A 290 34.71 -5.72 -1.34
N SER A 291 34.36 -5.07 -0.23
CA SER A 291 34.33 -3.60 -0.10
C SER A 291 35.58 -2.96 0.54
N ALA A 292 36.73 -3.65 0.58
CA ALA A 292 37.97 -3.11 1.16
C ALA A 292 38.94 -2.58 0.08
N GLN A 293 38.59 -1.48 -0.60
CA GLN A 293 39.53 -0.63 -1.37
C GLN A 293 39.07 0.85 -1.28
N PRO A 294 40.00 1.82 -1.29
CA PRO A 294 39.78 3.16 -0.74
C PRO A 294 39.06 4.12 -1.71
N SER A 295 38.26 5.01 -1.13
CA SER A 295 37.47 6.04 -1.81
C SER A 295 38.33 7.13 -2.46
N GLN A 296 38.06 7.46 -3.72
CA GLN A 296 38.50 8.71 -4.34
C GLN A 296 37.36 9.73 -4.33
N GLN A 297 37.71 10.95 -3.92
CA GLN A 297 36.86 12.15 -3.93
C GLN A 297 36.36 12.49 -5.33
N VAL A 298 35.09 12.86 -5.45
CA VAL A 298 34.58 13.60 -6.61
C VAL A 298 33.89 14.86 -6.12
N THR A 299 34.38 15.98 -6.63
CA THR A 299 33.96 17.36 -6.40
C THR A 299 32.69 17.71 -7.17
N SER A 300 31.91 18.63 -6.59
CA SER A 300 30.68 19.19 -7.12
C SER A 300 30.92 20.21 -8.24
N VAL A 301 30.11 20.13 -9.30
CA VAL A 301 29.91 21.23 -10.25
C VAL A 301 28.46 21.26 -10.72
N THR A 302 27.80 22.37 -10.46
CA THR A 302 26.46 22.77 -10.93
C THR A 302 26.53 23.25 -12.38
N PRO A 303 25.45 23.12 -13.17
CA PRO A 303 25.09 24.24 -14.07
C PRO A 303 23.60 24.62 -14.08
N GLU A 304 23.40 25.91 -14.34
CA GLU A 304 22.18 26.69 -14.45
C GLU A 304 21.26 26.35 -15.63
N MET A 305 19.98 26.70 -15.45
CA MET A 305 18.89 26.72 -16.44
C MET A 305 19.01 27.86 -17.47
N THR A 306 18.47 27.63 -18.67
CA THR A 306 17.97 28.68 -19.57
C THR A 306 16.51 28.39 -19.99
N LYS A 307 15.74 29.47 -20.16
CA LYS A 307 14.27 29.51 -20.34
C LYS A 307 13.82 29.54 -21.81
N ALA A 308 12.55 29.18 -21.96
CA ALA A 308 11.55 29.52 -22.99
C ALA A 308 11.47 28.59 -24.22
N ASP A 309 10.31 27.95 -24.42
CA ASP A 309 9.21 28.63 -25.11
C ASP A 309 7.84 27.96 -24.84
N SER A 310 6.79 28.77 -24.95
CA SER A 310 5.40 28.47 -24.55
C SER A 310 4.43 28.79 -25.69
N ALA A 311 3.43 27.92 -25.93
CA ALA A 311 2.13 28.16 -26.60
C ALA A 311 1.57 26.79 -27.06
N LYS A 312 0.28 26.45 -27.09
CA LYS A 312 -1.03 27.03 -26.74
C LYS A 312 -1.99 25.82 -26.74
N VAL A 313 -2.94 25.74 -25.83
CA VAL A 313 -3.99 24.69 -25.82
C VAL A 313 -5.33 25.36 -26.19
N ASP A 314 -5.96 24.85 -27.25
CA ASP A 314 -7.30 25.25 -27.67
C ASP A 314 -8.38 24.61 -26.79
N LEU A 315 -9.43 25.39 -26.54
CA LEU A 315 -10.59 25.11 -25.68
C LEU A 315 -11.65 24.22 -26.36
N ALA A 316 -12.36 23.40 -25.58
CA ALA A 316 -13.62 22.75 -25.96
C ALA A 316 -14.50 22.46 -24.71
N PRO A 317 -15.81 22.18 -24.85
CA PRO A 317 -16.89 23.11 -25.13
C PRO A 317 -17.88 23.27 -23.94
N LYS A 318 -18.83 24.21 -24.10
CA LYS A 318 -19.85 24.67 -23.14
C LYS A 318 -20.94 23.64 -22.82
N ALA A 319 -21.43 23.74 -21.59
CA ALA A 319 -22.46 22.95 -20.89
C ALA A 319 -23.80 22.71 -21.63
N ILE A 320 -24.48 21.61 -21.29
CA ILE A 320 -25.91 21.35 -21.57
C ILE A 320 -26.63 20.92 -20.28
N ARG A 321 -27.88 21.41 -20.15
CA ARG A 321 -28.78 21.44 -18.99
C ARG A 321 -29.51 20.12 -18.73
N THR A 322 -29.88 19.95 -17.46
CA THR A 322 -30.80 18.96 -16.90
C THR A 322 -32.26 19.24 -17.27
N SER A 323 -32.88 18.36 -18.05
CA SER A 323 -34.34 18.16 -18.04
C SER A 323 -34.71 16.87 -18.79
N GLU A 324 -35.71 16.17 -18.25
CA GLU A 324 -36.42 15.00 -18.79
C GLU A 324 -35.97 13.62 -18.26
N MET A 325 -36.45 13.32 -17.04
CA MET A 325 -36.79 11.95 -16.67
C MET A 325 -38.00 11.48 -17.48
N LYS A 326 -37.92 10.29 -18.07
CA LYS A 326 -39.08 9.41 -18.25
C LYS A 326 -38.70 7.98 -17.84
N THR A 327 -39.49 7.45 -16.92
CA THR A 327 -39.63 6.05 -16.55
C THR A 327 -40.32 5.28 -17.67
N GLU A 328 -39.83 4.11 -18.07
CA GLU A 328 -40.68 2.98 -18.51
C GLU A 328 -39.88 1.68 -18.79
N ASN A 329 -40.49 0.57 -18.40
CA ASN A 329 -40.26 -0.84 -18.79
C ASN A 329 -39.21 -1.70 -18.09
N TYR A 330 -39.60 -2.40 -17.00
CA TYR A 330 -39.22 -3.81 -16.77
C TYR A 330 -40.34 -4.58 -16.05
N GLY A 331 -40.68 -5.78 -16.57
CA GLY A 331 -41.76 -6.67 -16.11
C GLY A 331 -41.38 -7.58 -14.92
N PRO A 332 -42.30 -8.45 -14.46
CA PRO A 332 -42.16 -9.20 -13.21
C PRO A 332 -41.08 -10.29 -13.33
N GLY A 333 -39.97 -10.11 -12.60
CA GLY A 333 -38.81 -11.03 -12.58
C GLY A 333 -37.45 -10.35 -12.46
N MET A 334 -37.35 -9.04 -12.63
CA MET A 334 -36.12 -8.26 -12.43
C MET A 334 -36.17 -7.52 -11.08
N ALA A 335 -35.51 -8.05 -10.05
CA ALA A 335 -35.13 -7.23 -8.91
C ALA A 335 -34.01 -6.27 -9.38
N PRO A 336 -34.08 -4.94 -9.14
CA PRO A 336 -33.01 -4.06 -9.57
C PRO A 336 -31.78 -4.26 -8.68
N ASP A 337 -30.69 -4.65 -9.32
CA ASP A 337 -29.35 -4.71 -8.73
C ASP A 337 -28.86 -3.30 -8.37
N VAL A 338 -29.09 -2.89 -7.12
CA VAL A 338 -28.45 -1.71 -6.52
C VAL A 338 -26.93 -1.88 -6.41
N GLY A 339 -26.19 -0.79 -6.54
CA GLY A 339 -24.73 -0.78 -6.44
C GLY A 339 -23.99 -0.55 -7.76
N TRP A 340 -22.71 -0.90 -7.78
CA TRP A 340 -21.81 -0.67 -8.91
C TRP A 340 -22.12 -1.57 -10.10
N LYS A 341 -22.05 -0.99 -11.30
CA LYS A 341 -22.22 -1.67 -12.58
C LYS A 341 -21.12 -1.26 -13.55
N GLU A 342 -20.62 -2.21 -14.32
CA GLU A 342 -19.63 -1.97 -15.36
C GLU A 342 -20.22 -2.33 -16.72
N LYS A 343 -20.01 -1.47 -17.71
CA LYS A 343 -20.41 -1.71 -19.09
C LYS A 343 -19.42 -1.02 -20.03
N ASN A 344 -18.79 -1.79 -20.90
CA ASN A 344 -17.86 -1.31 -21.92
C ASN A 344 -16.72 -0.45 -21.35
N GLY A 345 -16.19 -0.82 -20.18
CA GLY A 345 -15.12 -0.08 -19.50
C GLY A 345 -15.58 1.14 -18.71
N ASN A 346 -16.87 1.49 -18.75
CA ASN A 346 -17.44 2.58 -17.97
C ASN A 346 -18.17 2.04 -16.72
N TRP A 347 -17.95 2.71 -15.60
CA TRP A 347 -18.55 2.37 -14.32
C TRP A 347 -19.74 3.28 -14.02
N PHE A 348 -20.81 2.69 -13.49
CA PHE A 348 -22.06 3.33 -13.12
C PHE A 348 -22.42 2.92 -11.70
N TYR A 349 -23.26 3.71 -11.03
CA TYR A 349 -23.79 3.37 -9.72
C TYR A 349 -25.31 3.51 -9.68
N VAL A 350 -26.00 2.47 -9.20
CA VAL A 350 -27.45 2.47 -8.98
C VAL A 350 -27.71 2.67 -7.49
N LYS A 351 -28.34 3.79 -7.13
CA LYS A 351 -28.66 4.18 -5.75
C LYS A 351 -29.75 3.28 -5.16
N SER A 352 -29.93 3.33 -3.84
CA SER A 352 -30.94 2.54 -3.12
C SER A 352 -32.38 2.82 -3.55
N ASP A 353 -32.65 4.05 -4.01
CA ASP A 353 -33.94 4.46 -4.61
C ASP A 353 -34.13 3.98 -6.06
N ARG A 354 -33.17 3.21 -6.58
CA ARG A 354 -33.12 2.62 -7.93
C ARG A 354 -32.87 3.63 -9.05
N SER A 355 -32.54 4.88 -8.73
CA SER A 355 -32.06 5.84 -9.72
C SER A 355 -30.55 5.68 -9.97
N SER A 356 -30.09 5.99 -11.17
CA SER A 356 -28.67 5.99 -11.52
C SER A 356 -28.00 7.29 -11.08
N ALA A 357 -26.76 7.18 -10.60
CA ALA A 357 -25.91 8.32 -10.32
C ALA A 357 -25.58 9.07 -11.62
N ARG A 358 -25.88 10.37 -11.70
CA ARG A 358 -25.65 11.18 -12.91
C ARG A 358 -25.49 12.66 -12.57
N ALA A 359 -24.45 13.29 -13.14
CA ALA A 359 -24.10 14.69 -12.93
C ALA A 359 -24.00 15.09 -11.43
N GLU A 360 -23.46 14.20 -10.61
CA GLU A 360 -23.42 14.36 -9.15
C GLU A 360 -22.16 13.75 -8.53
N VAL A 361 -21.82 14.21 -7.33
CA VAL A 361 -20.80 13.58 -6.48
C VAL A 361 -21.51 12.78 -5.40
N LEU A 362 -21.31 11.47 -5.38
CA LEU A 362 -21.89 10.59 -4.38
C LEU A 362 -20.86 10.15 -3.36
N ASN A 363 -21.27 10.16 -2.09
CA ASN A 363 -20.55 9.44 -1.06
C ASN A 363 -21.07 7.99 -1.01
N ILE A 364 -20.26 7.06 -1.47
CA ILE A 364 -20.56 5.63 -1.50
C ILE A 364 -19.62 4.96 -0.51
N ASN A 365 -20.17 4.45 0.59
CA ASN A 365 -19.43 3.77 1.65
C ASN A 365 -18.25 4.59 2.22
N GLY A 366 -18.41 5.91 2.34
CA GLY A 366 -17.40 6.82 2.90
C GLY A 366 -16.44 7.40 1.87
N THR A 367 -16.50 6.98 0.60
CA THR A 367 -15.67 7.50 -0.49
C THR A 367 -16.52 8.34 -1.43
N LYS A 368 -16.03 9.54 -1.79
CA LYS A 368 -16.69 10.38 -2.79
C LYS A 368 -16.30 9.94 -4.20
N TYR A 369 -17.29 9.77 -5.06
CA TYR A 369 -17.14 9.47 -6.48
C TYR A 369 -17.87 10.54 -7.28
N TRP A 370 -17.27 10.97 -8.38
CA TRP A 370 -17.88 11.94 -9.28
C TRP A 370 -18.45 11.22 -10.49
N PHE A 371 -19.72 11.47 -10.81
CA PHE A 371 -20.39 10.92 -11.99
C PHE A 371 -20.66 12.03 -13.02
N ASP A 372 -20.33 11.77 -14.27
CA ASP A 372 -20.55 12.71 -15.36
C ASP A 372 -22.03 12.83 -15.76
N ALA A 373 -22.31 13.68 -16.74
CA ALA A 373 -23.66 13.91 -17.25
C ALA A 373 -24.24 12.71 -17.99
N ASP A 374 -23.53 11.60 -18.19
CA ASP A 374 -24.03 10.34 -18.75
C ASP A 374 -24.05 9.20 -17.71
N GLY A 375 -23.62 9.50 -16.49
CA GLY A 375 -23.62 8.59 -15.34
C GLY A 375 -22.35 7.74 -15.24
N HIS A 376 -21.31 8.07 -16.01
CA HIS A 376 -20.02 7.41 -15.90
C HIS A 376 -19.23 7.98 -14.72
N MET A 377 -18.63 7.08 -13.95
CA MET A 377 -17.67 7.41 -12.92
C MET A 377 -16.44 8.07 -13.53
N ALA A 378 -16.09 9.25 -13.03
CA ALA A 378 -14.98 10.05 -13.49
C ALA A 378 -13.62 9.54 -12.97
N ARG A 379 -12.57 9.83 -13.76
CA ARG A 379 -11.15 9.66 -13.43
C ARG A 379 -10.37 10.92 -13.82
N GLY A 380 -9.28 11.20 -13.13
CA GLY A 380 -8.42 12.38 -13.30
C GLY A 380 -9.01 13.67 -12.73
N TRP A 381 -8.45 14.80 -13.17
CA TRP A 381 -8.85 16.14 -12.72
C TRP A 381 -10.30 16.47 -13.07
N ARG A 382 -11.03 17.05 -12.11
CA ARG A 382 -12.38 17.60 -12.28
C ARG A 382 -12.47 18.97 -11.65
N GLN A 383 -13.26 19.84 -12.25
CA GLN A 383 -13.51 21.18 -11.74
C GLN A 383 -15.00 21.33 -11.46
N ASP A 384 -15.33 21.88 -10.30
CA ASP A 384 -16.71 22.24 -9.99
C ASP A 384 -17.11 23.58 -10.65
N ALA A 385 -18.38 23.94 -10.53
CA ALA A 385 -18.89 25.20 -11.07
C ALA A 385 -18.32 26.45 -10.39
N GLY A 386 -17.72 26.31 -9.20
CA GLY A 386 -17.04 27.37 -8.46
C GLY A 386 -15.57 27.54 -8.85
N GLY A 387 -15.05 26.70 -9.75
CA GLY A 387 -13.67 26.74 -10.20
C GLY A 387 -12.70 25.93 -9.32
N ALA A 388 -13.19 25.24 -8.28
CA ALA A 388 -12.34 24.41 -7.44
C ALA A 388 -11.98 23.10 -8.15
N TRP A 389 -10.71 22.72 -8.08
CA TRP A 389 -10.19 21.50 -8.68
C TRP A 389 -10.20 20.34 -7.69
N TYR A 390 -10.53 19.17 -8.20
CA TYR A 390 -10.56 17.88 -7.51
C TYR A 390 -9.83 16.86 -8.37
N PHE A 391 -9.29 15.81 -7.76
CA PHE A 391 -8.68 14.72 -8.50
C PHE A 391 -9.39 13.40 -8.17
N MET A 392 -9.86 12.72 -9.20
CA MET A 392 -10.42 11.38 -9.11
C MET A 392 -9.33 10.38 -9.50
N GLU A 393 -9.04 9.41 -8.64
CA GLU A 393 -8.07 8.36 -8.94
C GLU A 393 -8.55 7.44 -10.07
N GLU A 394 -7.70 6.51 -10.53
CA GLU A 394 -8.10 5.46 -11.48
C GLU A 394 -9.24 4.58 -10.97
N SER A 395 -9.35 4.42 -9.64
CA SER A 395 -10.48 3.76 -8.97
C SER A 395 -11.77 4.60 -9.01
N GLY A 396 -11.69 5.86 -9.42
CA GLY A 396 -12.75 6.87 -9.34
C GLY A 396 -12.96 7.46 -7.95
N ALA A 397 -12.17 7.06 -6.95
CA ALA A 397 -12.20 7.67 -5.63
C ALA A 397 -11.65 9.10 -5.68
N MET A 398 -12.31 10.04 -5.01
CA MET A 398 -11.82 11.41 -4.88
C MET A 398 -10.64 11.45 -3.89
N ASN A 399 -9.52 12.00 -4.34
CA ASN A 399 -8.37 12.25 -3.49
C ASN A 399 -8.67 13.43 -2.53
N ALA A 400 -8.30 13.28 -1.26
CA ALA A 400 -8.42 14.29 -0.22
C ALA A 400 -7.32 14.10 0.83
N SER A 401 -6.96 15.18 1.52
CA SER A 401 -5.92 15.23 2.56
C SER A 401 -4.56 14.63 2.13
N SER A 402 -4.15 14.79 0.88
CA SER A 402 -2.93 14.16 0.39
C SER A 402 -2.21 14.92 -0.72
N TRP A 403 -0.93 14.61 -0.88
CA TRP A 403 -0.11 15.04 -2.01
C TRP A 403 -0.41 14.21 -3.26
N LEU A 404 -0.50 14.90 -4.39
CA LEU A 404 -0.66 14.32 -5.72
C LEU A 404 0.51 14.74 -6.60
N LYS A 405 1.25 13.75 -7.12
CA LYS A 405 2.22 13.99 -8.20
C LYS A 405 1.54 13.77 -9.55
N TYR A 406 1.48 14.81 -10.37
CA TYR A 406 0.86 14.74 -11.70
C TYR A 406 1.73 15.50 -12.70
N ASN A 407 2.13 14.83 -13.78
CA ASN A 407 3.03 15.37 -14.82
C ASN A 407 4.33 15.97 -14.25
N GLY A 408 4.92 15.34 -13.23
CA GLY A 408 6.17 15.78 -12.62
C GLY A 408 6.03 16.93 -11.61
N LEU A 409 4.84 17.48 -11.44
CA LEU A 409 4.52 18.55 -10.49
C LEU A 409 3.76 17.99 -9.29
N TRP A 410 3.87 18.66 -8.14
CA TRP A 410 3.22 18.29 -6.90
C TRP A 410 2.11 19.25 -6.54
N TYR A 411 0.95 18.70 -6.20
CA TYR A 411 -0.25 19.41 -5.78
C TYR A 411 -0.73 18.82 -4.46
N TYR A 412 -1.45 19.60 -3.65
CA TYR A 412 -2.06 19.09 -2.42
C TYR A 412 -3.57 19.21 -2.48
N LEU A 413 -4.28 18.13 -2.17
CA LEU A 413 -5.73 18.09 -2.04
C LEU A 413 -6.08 18.22 -0.56
N GLY A 414 -6.83 19.24 -0.19
CA GLY A 414 -7.32 19.48 1.16
C GLY A 414 -8.32 18.41 1.63
N SER A 415 -8.74 18.51 2.89
CA SER A 415 -9.62 17.52 3.53
C SER A 415 -11.03 17.42 2.93
N ASP A 416 -11.48 18.47 2.23
CA ASP A 416 -12.73 18.46 1.47
C ASP A 416 -12.57 17.93 0.04
N GLY A 417 -11.34 17.60 -0.36
CA GLY A 417 -10.94 17.13 -1.69
C GLY A 417 -10.50 18.24 -2.64
N LYS A 418 -10.59 19.51 -2.25
CA LYS A 418 -10.20 20.63 -3.12
C LYS A 418 -8.68 20.75 -3.19
N MET A 419 -8.17 20.96 -4.39
CA MET A 419 -6.79 21.35 -4.58
C MET A 419 -6.54 22.71 -3.93
N LEU A 420 -5.51 22.76 -3.09
CA LEU A 420 -5.06 23.99 -2.46
C LEU A 420 -4.26 24.84 -3.45
N THR A 421 -4.41 26.16 -3.37
CA THR A 421 -3.70 27.15 -4.20
C THR A 421 -3.38 28.38 -3.36
N ASN A 422 -2.25 29.05 -3.61
CA ASN A 422 -1.83 30.27 -2.90
C ASN A 422 -1.86 30.12 -1.37
N THR A 423 -1.42 28.98 -0.85
CA THR A 423 -1.47 28.68 0.58
C THR A 423 -0.34 27.75 0.97
N THR A 424 -0.16 27.60 2.29
CA THR A 424 0.70 26.58 2.88
C THR A 424 -0.13 25.34 3.19
N THR A 425 0.41 24.16 2.89
CA THR A 425 -0.18 22.85 3.22
C THR A 425 -0.08 22.57 4.73
N PRO A 426 -0.87 21.62 5.27
CA PRO A 426 -0.83 21.30 6.71
C PRO A 426 0.56 20.86 7.23
N ASP A 427 1.40 20.32 6.35
CA ASP A 427 2.77 19.89 6.60
C ASP A 427 3.82 20.97 6.30
N GLY A 428 3.41 22.21 5.98
CA GLY A 428 4.27 23.38 5.97
C GLY A 428 4.85 23.80 4.62
N TYR A 429 4.43 23.19 3.50
CA TYR A 429 4.95 23.51 2.18
C TYR A 429 4.09 24.56 1.47
N THR A 430 4.72 25.43 0.66
CA THR A 430 4.00 26.52 0.00
C THR A 430 3.60 26.15 -1.43
N LEU A 431 2.35 26.45 -1.78
CA LEU A 431 1.77 26.27 -3.11
C LEU A 431 1.55 27.62 -3.80
N ASN A 432 1.87 27.69 -5.08
CA ASN A 432 1.64 28.88 -5.91
C ASN A 432 0.17 29.01 -6.36
N SER A 433 -0.10 29.97 -7.25
CA SER A 433 -1.45 30.24 -7.79
C SER A 433 -2.04 29.10 -8.61
N ASP A 434 -1.19 28.24 -9.15
CA ASP A 434 -1.58 27.06 -9.93
C ASP A 434 -1.69 25.80 -9.04
N GLY A 435 -1.49 25.94 -7.72
CA GLY A 435 -1.53 24.85 -6.75
C GLY A 435 -0.28 23.98 -6.74
N VAL A 436 0.78 24.40 -7.44
CA VAL A 436 2.04 23.67 -7.55
C VAL A 436 2.93 24.01 -6.36
N TRP A 437 3.52 22.98 -5.75
CA TRP A 437 4.54 23.15 -4.71
C TRP A 437 5.78 23.89 -5.26
N VAL A 438 6.23 24.90 -4.52
CA VAL A 438 7.33 25.78 -4.94
C VAL A 438 8.46 25.94 -3.92
N SER A 439 8.27 25.56 -2.65
CA SER A 439 9.30 25.55 -1.60
C SER A 439 8.79 24.89 -0.32
#